data_AF-A0A8P4G9M1-F1
#
_entry.id   AF-A0A8P4G9M1-F1
#
_cell.length_a   1.000
_cell.length_b   1.000
_cell.length_c   1.000
_cell.angle_alpha   90.00
_cell.angle_beta   90.00
_cell.angle_gamma   90.00
#
_symmetry.space_group_name_H-M   'P 1'
#
loop_
_entity.id
_entity.type
_entity.pdbx_description
1 polymer ?
#
loop_
_entity_poly.entity_id
_entity_poly.type
_entity_poly.pdbx_seq_one_letter_code
_entity_poly.pdbx_strand_id
1 'polypeptide(L)'
;MANAVVCLAPHTDAHWRSVKGHLVSDMANPLKGEVIKLYKTLLYLGREYPQGAAYFRERLKSAFMKNKDVTDPEKIKKLVARGDFVIKELEALYFLRKYRAMKKRYCEPEK
;
A
#
# COMPACT_ATOMS: atom_id res chain seq x y z
N MET A 1 -35.45 -28.99 -49.23
CA MET A 1 -35.05 -29.25 -47.83
C MET A 1 -33.60 -28.77 -47.70
N ALA A 2 -33.34 -27.46 -47.70
CA ALA A 2 -33.24 -26.63 -46.49
C ALA A 2 -32.31 -27.25 -45.43
N ASN A 3 -31.03 -26.91 -45.40
CA ASN A 3 -30.55 -25.85 -44.51
C ASN A 3 -29.03 -25.67 -44.58
N ALA A 4 -28.67 -24.39 -44.61
CA ALA A 4 -27.33 -23.86 -44.53
C ALA A 4 -26.83 -23.84 -43.08
N VAL A 5 -25.55 -24.16 -42.88
CA VAL A 5 -24.61 -23.60 -41.87
C VAL A 5 -23.23 -23.92 -42.45
N VAL A 6 -22.46 -23.08 -43.15
CA VAL A 6 -21.96 -21.73 -42.87
C VAL A 6 -21.28 -21.63 -41.49
N CYS A 7 -19.96 -21.90 -41.53
CA CYS A 7 -18.92 -21.03 -41.01
C CYS A 7 -18.22 -21.31 -39.65
N LEU A 8 -16.89 -21.23 -39.76
CA LEU A 8 -15.93 -20.55 -38.88
C LEU A 8 -15.49 -21.28 -37.61
N ALA A 9 -14.35 -21.99 -37.72
CA ALA A 9 -13.26 -21.75 -36.78
C ALA A 9 -12.24 -20.85 -37.49
N PRO A 10 -11.82 -19.75 -36.87
CA PRO A 10 -10.39 -19.67 -36.54
C PRO A 10 -10.09 -18.96 -35.22
N HIS A 11 -8.98 -19.39 -34.61
CA HIS A 11 -8.06 -18.59 -33.80
C HIS A 11 -8.65 -17.59 -32.80
N THR A 12 -8.78 -18.00 -31.54
CA THR A 12 -8.74 -17.06 -30.42
C THR A 12 -7.28 -16.64 -30.19
N ASP A 13 -6.77 -15.77 -31.07
CA ASP A 13 -5.56 -15.00 -30.81
C ASP A 13 -5.91 -13.69 -30.09
N ALA A 14 -5.17 -13.45 -29.02
CA ALA A 14 -4.71 -12.15 -28.58
C ALA A 14 -5.74 -11.00 -28.47
N HIS A 15 -6.35 -10.88 -27.29
CA HIS A 15 -6.47 -9.55 -26.67
C HIS A 15 -6.44 -9.63 -25.15
N TRP A 16 -5.34 -10.13 -24.59
CA TRP A 16 -5.03 -9.82 -23.20
C TRP A 16 -4.65 -8.33 -23.15
N ARG A 17 -5.66 -7.50 -22.95
CA ARG A 17 -5.62 -6.15 -22.38
C ARG A 17 -4.24 -5.47 -22.43
N SER A 18 -3.96 -4.87 -23.58
CA SER A 18 -3.06 -3.73 -23.68
C SER A 18 -3.70 -2.52 -22.97
N VAL A 19 -3.66 -2.54 -21.64
CA VAL A 19 -3.88 -1.36 -20.78
C VAL A 19 -2.74 -1.30 -19.77
N LYS A 20 -1.50 -1.35 -20.25
CA LYS A 20 -0.42 -0.60 -19.60
C LYS A 20 -0.54 0.83 -20.12
N GLY A 21 -1.61 1.49 -19.67
CA GLY A 21 -1.73 2.93 -19.76
C GLY A 21 -0.49 3.53 -19.13
N HIS A 22 0.09 4.48 -19.84
CA HIS A 22 1.08 5.44 -19.40
C HIS A 22 1.22 5.55 -17.87
N LEU A 23 2.28 4.96 -17.34
CA LEU A 23 2.80 5.22 -16.01
C LEU A 23 4.33 5.26 -16.22
N VAL A 24 5.07 6.35 -16.06
CA VAL A 24 4.83 7.63 -15.39
C VAL A 24 5.85 8.60 -15.99
N SER A 25 5.40 9.61 -16.72
CA SER A 25 6.21 10.82 -16.95
C SER A 25 5.95 11.73 -15.76
N ASP A 26 6.83 11.73 -14.76
CA ASP A 26 6.95 12.78 -13.75
C ASP A 26 8.21 12.59 -12.89
N MET A 27 9.39 12.72 -13.52
CA MET A 27 10.64 13.03 -12.79
C MET A 27 10.70 14.51 -12.34
N ALA A 28 9.56 15.20 -12.25
CA ALA A 28 9.54 16.66 -12.11
C ALA A 28 9.52 17.17 -10.65
N ASN A 29 9.56 16.28 -9.64
CA ASN A 29 9.63 16.75 -8.24
C ASN A 29 10.24 15.69 -7.31
N PRO A 30 11.49 15.87 -6.82
CA PRO A 30 12.16 14.88 -5.97
C PRO A 30 11.34 14.54 -4.72
N LEU A 31 10.58 15.51 -4.19
CA LEU A 31 9.73 15.35 -3.02
C LEU A 31 8.50 14.46 -3.27
N LYS A 32 7.93 14.47 -4.49
CA LYS A 32 6.77 13.61 -4.81
C LYS A 32 7.16 12.13 -4.75
N GLY A 33 8.38 11.80 -5.19
CA GLY A 33 8.90 10.44 -5.15
C GLY A 33 9.03 9.91 -3.72
N GLU A 34 9.55 10.72 -2.81
CA GLU A 34 9.67 10.38 -1.37
C GLU A 34 8.31 10.14 -0.73
N VAL A 35 7.33 11.03 -0.98
CA VAL A 35 5.97 10.90 -0.46
C VAL A 35 5.29 9.61 -0.94
N ILE A 36 5.47 9.25 -2.23
CA ILE A 36 4.92 8.01 -2.79
C ILE A 36 5.57 6.77 -2.15
N LYS A 37 6.89 6.80 -1.95
CA LYS A 37 7.61 5.71 -1.26
C LYS A 37 7.07 5.54 0.15
N LEU A 38 6.98 6.62 0.91
CA LEU A 38 6.43 6.65 2.27
C LEU A 38 5.01 6.05 2.31
N TYR A 39 4.14 6.46 1.40
CA TYR A 39 2.76 5.95 1.30
C TYR A 39 2.73 4.43 1.08
N LYS A 40 3.58 3.91 0.18
CA LYS A 40 3.65 2.47 -0.10
C LYS A 40 4.18 1.67 1.09
N THR A 41 5.23 2.18 1.76
CA THR A 41 5.81 1.56 2.95
C THR A 41 4.79 1.47 4.08
N LEU A 42 4.10 2.57 4.39
CA LEU A 42 3.05 2.58 5.41
C LEU A 42 1.90 1.63 5.07
N LEU A 43 1.48 1.57 3.81
CA LEU A 43 0.42 0.65 3.38
C LEU A 43 0.83 -0.83 3.54
N TYR A 44 2.12 -1.15 3.36
CA TYR A 44 2.65 -2.48 3.60
C TYR A 44 2.63 -2.85 5.09
N LEU A 45 3.18 -1.97 5.94
CA LEU A 45 3.23 -2.19 7.39
C LEU A 45 1.82 -2.24 8.02
N GLY A 46 0.89 -1.43 7.51
CA GLY A 46 -0.48 -1.39 7.98
C GLY A 46 -1.30 -2.65 7.75
N ARG A 47 -0.82 -3.63 6.97
CA ARG A 47 -1.52 -4.90 6.74
C ARG A 47 -1.65 -5.75 8.00
N GLU A 48 -0.66 -5.65 8.87
CA GLU A 48 -0.61 -6.40 10.13
C GLU A 48 -1.19 -5.61 11.32
N TYR A 49 -1.85 -4.49 11.05
CA TYR A 49 -2.46 -3.67 12.08
C TYR A 49 -3.57 -4.46 12.79
N PRO A 50 -3.67 -4.43 14.12
CA PRO A 50 -4.60 -5.28 14.89
C PRO A 50 -6.08 -5.05 14.54
N GLN A 51 -6.45 -3.83 14.14
CA GLN A 51 -7.82 -3.48 13.71
C GLN A 51 -8.11 -3.86 12.24
N GLY A 52 -7.11 -4.39 11.53
CA GLY A 52 -7.20 -4.77 10.12
C GLY A 52 -6.71 -3.70 9.14
N ALA A 53 -6.36 -4.16 7.94
CA ALA A 53 -5.73 -3.34 6.90
C ALA A 53 -6.66 -2.24 6.34
N ALA A 54 -7.96 -2.50 6.26
CA ALA A 54 -8.95 -1.55 5.73
C ALA A 54 -9.04 -0.29 6.61
N TYR A 55 -9.13 -0.48 7.94
CA TYR A 55 -9.18 0.60 8.92
C TYR A 55 -7.95 1.50 8.87
N PHE A 56 -6.77 0.89 8.79
CA PHE A 56 -5.52 1.64 8.67
C PHE A 56 -5.46 2.41 7.34
N ARG A 57 -5.84 1.78 6.23
CA ARG A 57 -5.84 2.39 4.90
C ARG A 57 -6.75 3.62 4.82
N GLU A 58 -7.93 3.58 5.43
CA GLU A 58 -8.85 4.73 5.45
C GLU A 58 -8.25 5.92 6.19
N ARG A 59 -7.64 5.67 7.36
CA ARG A 59 -7.00 6.73 8.16
C ARG A 59 -5.78 7.31 7.47
N LEU A 60 -4.97 6.45 6.88
CA LEU A 60 -3.83 6.85 6.10
C LEU A 60 -4.29 7.74 4.94
N LYS A 61 -5.28 7.29 4.16
CA LYS A 61 -5.86 8.10 3.07
C LYS A 61 -6.37 9.45 3.57
N SER A 62 -7.10 9.48 4.69
CA SER A 62 -7.58 10.73 5.29
C SER A 62 -6.45 11.68 5.66
N ALA A 63 -5.36 11.18 6.25
CA ALA A 63 -4.19 11.98 6.63
C ALA A 63 -3.48 12.60 5.41
N PHE A 64 -3.32 11.85 4.32
CA PHE A 64 -2.73 12.38 3.08
C PHE A 64 -3.68 13.37 2.38
N MET A 65 -4.99 13.12 2.39
CA MET A 65 -5.97 14.04 1.80
C MET A 65 -6.02 15.39 2.53
N LYS A 66 -5.87 15.41 3.86
CA LYS A 66 -5.80 16.66 4.64
C LYS A 66 -4.60 17.55 4.28
N ASN A 67 -3.53 16.97 3.74
CA ASN A 67 -2.29 17.67 3.40
C ASN A 67 -2.08 17.84 1.88
N LYS A 68 -3.11 17.58 1.06
CA LYS A 68 -3.02 17.61 -0.40
C LYS A 68 -2.60 18.97 -0.96
N ASP A 69 -3.06 20.05 -0.34
CA ASP A 69 -2.88 21.41 -0.85
C ASP A 69 -1.56 22.06 -0.38
N VAL A 70 -0.75 21.34 0.41
CA VAL A 70 0.55 21.83 0.91
C VAL A 70 1.58 21.82 -0.22
N THR A 71 1.98 23.01 -0.67
CA THR A 71 2.96 23.18 -1.77
C THR A 71 4.35 23.56 -1.26
N ASP A 72 4.48 24.01 0.00
CA ASP A 72 5.76 24.43 0.59
C ASP A 72 6.72 23.23 0.80
N PRO A 73 7.94 23.27 0.23
CA PRO A 73 8.88 22.16 0.30
C PRO A 73 9.35 21.84 1.73
N GLU A 74 9.51 22.85 2.58
CA GLU A 74 9.89 22.64 3.99
C GLU A 74 8.80 21.96 4.80
N LYS A 75 7.53 22.32 4.56
CA LYS A 75 6.38 21.70 5.23
C LYS A 75 6.25 20.24 4.78
N ILE A 76 6.46 19.96 3.49
CA ILE A 76 6.45 18.59 2.96
C ILE A 76 7.52 17.75 3.66
N LYS A 77 8.76 18.23 3.78
CA LYS A 77 9.83 17.52 4.50
C LYS A 77 9.47 17.22 5.96
N LYS A 78 8.87 18.20 6.67
CA LYS A 78 8.41 17.99 8.05
C LYS A 78 7.31 16.92 8.14
N LEU A 79 6.38 16.88 7.17
CA LEU A 79 5.33 15.87 7.11
C LEU A 79 5.89 14.47 6.76
N VAL A 80 6.86 14.40 5.85
CA VAL A 80 7.56 13.15 5.52
C VAL A 80 8.27 12.61 6.77
N ALA A 81 9.02 13.46 7.47
CA ALA A 81 9.69 13.07 8.72
C ALA A 81 8.69 12.55 9.77
N ARG A 82 7.52 13.17 9.91
CA ARG A 82 6.44 12.65 10.77
C ARG A 82 5.97 11.27 10.33
N GLY A 83 5.86 11.02 9.03
CA GLY A 83 5.53 9.69 8.50
C GLY A 83 6.59 8.64 8.85
N ASP A 84 7.87 9.00 8.82
CA ASP A 84 8.97 8.11 9.21
C ASP A 84 8.92 7.74 10.70
N PHE A 85 8.47 8.66 11.56
CA PHE A 85 8.20 8.33 12.97
C PHE A 85 7.08 7.31 13.12
N VAL A 86 5.98 7.46 12.36
CA VAL A 86 4.86 6.51 12.38
C VAL A 86 5.31 5.12 11.91
N ILE A 87 6.22 5.02 10.95
CA ILE A 87 6.82 3.73 10.54
C ILE A 87 7.48 3.04 11.74
N LYS A 88 8.32 3.76 12.49
CA LYS A 88 9.02 3.21 13.67
C LYS A 88 8.04 2.76 14.76
N GLU A 89 6.96 3.49 14.97
CA GLU A 89 5.90 3.10 15.91
C GLU A 89 5.21 1.80 15.50
N LEU A 90 4.92 1.63 14.21
CA LEU A 90 4.33 0.40 13.67
C LEU A 90 5.29 -0.79 13.78
N GLU A 91 6.58 -0.59 13.51
CA GLU A 91 7.62 -1.60 13.70
C GLU A 91 7.75 -2.01 15.16
N ALA A 92 7.75 -1.05 16.09
CA ALA A 92 7.78 -1.31 17.52
C ALA A 92 6.55 -2.12 17.97
N LEU A 93 5.36 -1.77 17.46
CA LEU A 93 4.12 -2.52 17.73
C LEU A 93 4.21 -3.96 17.21
N TYR A 94 4.77 -4.15 16.02
CA TYR A 94 5.02 -5.48 15.44
C TYR A 94 5.96 -6.31 16.32
N PHE A 95 7.08 -5.74 16.77
CA PHE A 95 8.01 -6.44 17.67
C PHE A 95 7.38 -6.78 19.02
N LEU A 96 6.61 -5.86 19.60
CA LEU A 96 5.92 -6.09 20.86
C LEU A 96 4.91 -7.25 20.75
N ARG A 97 4.16 -7.31 19.65
CA ARG A 97 3.23 -8.41 19.37
C ARG A 97 3.96 -9.75 19.28
N LYS A 98 5.07 -9.81 18.55
CA LYS A 98 5.92 -11.00 18.45
C LYS A 98 6.48 -11.42 19.81
N TYR A 99 7.01 -10.47 20.58
CA TYR A 99 7.54 -10.73 21.91
C TYR A 99 6.46 -11.27 22.86
N ARG A 100 5.25 -10.68 22.85
CA ARG A 100 4.12 -11.18 23.65
C ARG A 100 3.76 -12.63 23.30
N ALA A 101 3.69 -12.96 22.00
CA ALA A 101 3.41 -14.31 21.54
C ALA A 101 4.50 -15.31 21.94
N MET A 102 5.78 -14.91 21.84
CA MET A 102 6.92 -15.72 22.27
C MET A 102 6.91 -15.94 23.78
N LYS A 103 6.75 -14.88 24.58
CA LYS A 103 6.71 -14.95 26.04
C LYS A 103 5.61 -15.87 26.53
N LYS A 104 4.42 -15.85 25.90
CA LYS A 104 3.32 -16.76 26.23
C LYS A 104 3.68 -18.24 26.03
N ARG A 105 4.48 -18.56 25.01
CA ARG A 105 4.83 -19.95 24.68
C ARG A 105 5.93 -20.54 25.56
N TYR A 106 6.87 -19.72 26.02
CA TYR A 106 8.10 -20.20 26.68
C TYR A 106 8.26 -19.75 28.14
N CYS A 107 7.50 -18.75 28.59
CA CYS A 107 7.65 -18.18 29.95
C CYS A 107 6.39 -18.34 30.81
N GLU A 108 5.51 -19.30 30.51
CA GLU A 108 4.54 -19.82 31.49
C GLU A 108 5.24 -20.97 32.25
N PRO A 109 6.00 -20.72 33.35
CA PRO A 109 6.41 -21.81 34.20
C PRO A 109 5.15 -22.42 34.82
N GLU A 110 5.10 -23.75 34.81
CA GLU A 110 4.10 -24.56 35.51
C GLU A 110 3.80 -23.95 36.89
N LYS A 111 2.52 -23.67 37.14
CA LYS A 111 2.00 -23.43 38.49
C LYS A 111 1.26 -24.67 38.95
#